data_AF-A0A8X6LI94-F1
#
_entry.id   AF-A0A8X6LI94-F1
#
_cell.length_a   1.000
_cell.length_b   1.000
_cell.length_c   1.000
_cell.angle_alpha   90.00
_cell.angle_beta   90.00
_cell.angle_gamma   90.00
#
_symmetry.space_group_name_H-M   'P 1'
#
loop_
_entity.id
_entity.type
_entity.pdbx_description
1 polymer ?
#
loop_
_entity_poly.entity_id
_entity_poly.type
_entity_poly.pdbx_seq_one_letter_code
_entity_poly.pdbx_strand_id
1 'polypeptide(L)'
;MHGRNENILTCSDKLQGLIKKFELWQKELQKGCLEMYQRTNHITIENKQLIVDLAQQHLRMLQQKFDQYFYSINTEQYDWIRNPFATNAINSTEALPLQIREEFTDLK
;
A
#
# COMPACT_ATOMS: atom_id res chain seq x y z
N MET A 1 20.12 -10.74 -1.53
CA MET A 1 20.59 -10.38 -2.90
C MET A 1 19.70 -9.27 -3.41
N HIS A 2 20.23 -8.06 -3.58
CA HIS A 2 19.54 -7.00 -4.33
C HIS A 2 19.58 -7.41 -5.80
N GLY A 3 18.44 -7.84 -6.36
CA GLY A 3 18.34 -8.25 -7.76
C GLY A 3 18.75 -7.10 -8.69
N ARG A 4 19.18 -7.45 -9.91
CA ARG A 4 19.78 -6.53 -10.90
C ARG A 4 18.97 -5.25 -11.19
N ASN A 5 17.69 -5.20 -10.80
CA ASN A 5 16.76 -4.08 -10.99
C ASN A 5 15.97 -3.71 -9.70
N GLU A 6 16.41 -4.11 -8.51
CA GLU A 6 15.73 -3.76 -7.26
C GLU A 6 16.51 -2.72 -6.46
N ASN A 7 15.86 -1.60 -6.17
CA ASN A 7 16.38 -0.55 -5.31
C ASN A 7 15.47 -0.36 -4.08
N ILE A 8 15.93 0.45 -3.12
CA ILE A 8 15.21 0.72 -1.88
C ILE A 8 13.78 1.26 -2.10
N LEU A 9 13.53 2.02 -3.17
CA LEU A 9 12.20 2.55 -3.50
C LEU A 9 11.27 1.44 -3.96
N THR A 10 11.73 0.60 -4.90
CA THR A 10 10.94 -0.55 -5.38
C THR A 10 10.68 -1.57 -4.26
N CYS A 11 11.63 -1.77 -3.35
CA CYS A 11 11.44 -2.61 -2.16
C CYS A 11 10.41 -1.98 -1.21
N SER A 12 10.52 -0.67 -0.95
CA SER A 12 9.57 0.07 -0.13
C SER A 12 8.15 0.00 -0.71
N ASP A 13 7.98 0.15 -2.03
CA ASP A 13 6.66 0.09 -2.67
C ASP A 13 6.03 -1.29 -2.56
N LYS A 14 6.83 -2.35 -2.71
CA LYS A 14 6.38 -3.73 -2.49
C LYS A 14 5.94 -3.96 -1.04
N LEU A 15 6.70 -3.45 -0.07
CA LEU A 15 6.35 -3.54 1.35
C LEU A 15 5.04 -2.81 1.63
N GLN A 16 4.90 -1.56 1.15
CA GLN A 16 3.68 -0.78 1.29
C GLN A 16 2.47 -1.46 0.63
N GLY A 17 2.67 -2.03 -0.57
CA GLY A 17 1.65 -2.82 -1.25
C GLY A 17 1.23 -4.06 -0.46
N LEU A 18 2.17 -4.72 0.22
CA LEU A 18 1.89 -5.87 1.08
C LEU A 18 1.13 -5.48 2.35
N ILE A 19 1.50 -4.36 3.01
CA ILE A 19 0.79 -3.83 4.19
C ILE A 19 -0.66 -3.51 3.83
N LYS A 20 -0.89 -2.81 2.71
CA LYS A 20 -2.25 -2.53 2.19
C LYS A 20 -3.06 -3.80 1.92
N LYS A 21 -2.42 -4.87 1.46
CA LYS A 21 -3.07 -6.19 1.30
C LYS A 21 -3.46 -6.78 2.66
N PHE A 22 -2.63 -6.68 3.69
CA PHE A 22 -2.99 -7.15 5.03
C PHE A 22 -4.20 -6.41 5.60
N GLU A 23 -4.29 -5.09 5.39
CA GLU A 23 -5.46 -4.30 5.78
C GLU A 23 -6.73 -4.72 5.04
N LEU A 24 -6.63 -4.94 3.72
CA LEU A 24 -7.74 -5.45 2.92
C LEU A 24 -8.18 -6.83 3.44
N TRP A 25 -7.24 -7.74 3.66
CA TRP A 25 -7.56 -9.09 4.14
C TRP A 25 -8.15 -9.10 5.54
N GLN A 26 -7.72 -8.21 6.45
CA GLN A 26 -8.39 -8.01 7.74
C GLN A 26 -9.87 -7.64 7.56
N LYS A 27 -10.18 -6.69 6.67
CA LYS A 27 -11.56 -6.26 6.39
C LYS A 27 -12.40 -7.39 5.78
N GLU A 28 -11.82 -8.16 4.88
CA GLU A 28 -12.52 -9.29 4.25
C GLU A 28 -12.73 -10.45 5.23
N LEU A 29 -11.77 -10.73 6.10
CA LEU A 29 -11.91 -11.73 7.17
C LEU A 29 -13.00 -11.34 8.17
N GLN A 30 -13.20 -10.04 8.46
CA GLN A 30 -14.32 -9.59 9.31
C GLN A 30 -15.69 -9.91 8.70
N LYS A 31 -15.77 -9.98 7.37
CA LYS A 31 -16.97 -10.45 6.63
C LYS A 31 -17.05 -11.97 6.53
N GLY A 32 -16.08 -12.70 7.10
CA GLY A 32 -15.95 -14.14 6.94
C GLY A 32 -15.53 -14.57 5.54
N CYS A 33 -14.92 -13.69 4.74
CA CYS A 33 -14.40 -14.05 3.42
C CYS A 33 -12.99 -14.66 3.56
N LEU A 34 -12.78 -15.83 2.94
CA LEU A 34 -11.50 -16.56 2.95
C LEU A 34 -10.86 -16.68 1.56
N GLU A 35 -11.35 -15.92 0.57
CA GLU A 35 -10.89 -16.02 -0.83
C GLU A 35 -9.40 -15.78 -1.02
N MET A 36 -8.80 -14.92 -0.18
CA MET A 36 -7.36 -14.67 -0.18
C MET A 36 -6.52 -15.90 0.20
N TYR A 37 -7.11 -16.86 0.92
CA TYR A 37 -6.46 -18.10 1.33
C TYR A 37 -6.97 -19.27 0.47
N GLN A 38 -6.38 -19.45 -0.71
CA GLN A 38 -6.77 -20.48 -1.68
C GLN A 38 -6.90 -21.89 -1.09
N ARG A 39 -6.05 -22.21 -0.10
CA ARG A 39 -6.05 -23.52 0.58
C ARG A 39 -7.11 -23.68 1.66
N THR A 40 -7.72 -22.60 2.14
CA THR A 40 -8.75 -22.66 3.19
C THR A 40 -10.11 -22.16 2.72
N ASN A 41 -10.20 -21.59 1.52
CA ASN A 41 -11.44 -21.08 0.94
C ASN A 41 -12.49 -22.18 0.65
N HIS A 42 -12.08 -23.45 0.57
CA HIS A 42 -12.97 -24.58 0.29
C HIS A 42 -13.46 -25.31 1.56
N ILE A 43 -13.15 -24.79 2.75
CA ILE A 43 -13.45 -25.47 4.02
C ILE A 43 -14.93 -25.29 4.40
N THR A 44 -15.51 -26.34 4.97
CA THR A 44 -16.89 -26.39 5.47
C THR A 44 -17.16 -25.35 6.56
N ILE A 45 -18.44 -24.95 6.67
CA ILE A 45 -18.91 -23.88 7.57
C ILE A 45 -18.49 -24.09 9.03
N GLU A 46 -18.44 -25.34 9.50
CA GLU A 46 -18.13 -25.70 10.89
C GLU A 46 -16.74 -25.20 11.35
N ASN A 47 -15.74 -25.23 10.48
CA ASN A 47 -14.38 -24.80 10.80
C ASN A 47 -14.09 -23.35 10.37
N LYS A 48 -15.03 -22.72 9.65
CA LYS A 48 -14.82 -21.42 9.02
C LYS A 48 -14.50 -20.32 10.02
N GLN A 49 -15.24 -20.25 11.13
CA GLN A 49 -15.05 -19.21 12.14
C GLN A 49 -13.68 -19.33 12.82
N LEU A 50 -13.30 -20.56 13.22
CA LEU A 50 -12.01 -20.82 13.85
C LEU A 50 -10.84 -20.40 12.94
N ILE A 51 -10.94 -20.69 11.65
CA ILE A 51 -9.93 -20.30 10.66
C ILE A 51 -9.88 -18.79 10.47
N VAL A 52 -11.04 -18.12 10.43
CA VAL A 52 -11.12 -16.66 10.36
C VAL A 52 -10.43 -16.04 11.57
N ASP A 53 -10.70 -16.52 12.78
CA ASP A 53 -10.12 -15.98 14.01
C ASP A 53 -8.59 -16.16 14.04
N LEU A 54 -8.09 -17.36 13.67
CA LEU A 54 -6.66 -17.63 13.54
C LEU A 54 -6.00 -16.75 12.49
N ALA A 55 -6.62 -16.59 11.32
CA ALA A 55 -6.10 -15.76 10.25
C ALA A 55 -6.06 -14.27 10.65
N GLN A 56 -7.09 -13.77 11.34
CA GLN A 56 -7.11 -12.41 11.85
C GLN A 56 -6.02 -12.18 12.89
N GLN A 57 -5.85 -13.09 13.85
CA GLN A 57 -4.79 -12.99 14.85
C GLN A 57 -3.41 -12.99 14.19
N HIS A 58 -3.18 -13.93 13.27
CA HIS A 58 -1.92 -14.04 12.54
C HIS A 58 -1.61 -12.78 11.74
N LEU A 59 -2.58 -12.22 11.00
CA LEU A 59 -2.38 -10.99 10.24
C LEU A 59 -2.07 -9.79 11.14
N ARG A 60 -2.73 -9.64 12.30
CA ARG A 60 -2.41 -8.57 13.25
C ARG A 60 -0.98 -8.67 13.76
N MET A 61 -0.56 -9.87 14.15
CA MET A 61 0.82 -10.11 14.57
C MET A 61 1.82 -9.79 13.45
N LEU A 62 1.50 -10.20 12.21
CA LEU A 62 2.35 -9.96 11.06
C LEU A 62 2.49 -8.46 10.78
N GLN A 63 1.39 -7.70 10.79
CA GLN A 63 1.41 -6.25 10.65
C GLN A 63 2.32 -5.60 11.71
N GLN A 64 2.14 -5.94 12.99
CA GLN A 64 3.00 -5.43 14.07
C GLN A 64 4.48 -5.73 13.85
N LYS A 65 4.82 -6.93 13.34
CA LYS A 65 6.21 -7.30 13.04
C LYS A 65 6.77 -6.55 11.84
N PHE A 66 5.95 -6.32 10.82
CA PHE A 66 6.33 -5.50 9.67
C PHE A 66 6.61 -4.05 10.11
N ASP A 67 5.72 -3.47 10.91
CA ASP A 67 5.90 -2.12 11.45
C ASP A 67 7.18 -2.05 12.28
N GLN A 68 7.43 -3.01 13.17
CA GLN A 68 8.63 -3.05 14.00
C GLN A 68 9.92 -3.18 13.19
N TYR A 69 9.94 -4.05 12.16
CA TYR A 69 11.16 -4.37 11.42
C TYR A 69 11.48 -3.33 10.34
N PHE A 70 10.46 -2.73 9.72
CA PHE A 70 10.61 -1.78 8.61
C PHE A 70 10.34 -0.33 9.01
N TYR A 71 10.14 -0.04 10.30
CA TYR A 71 9.85 1.31 10.85
C TYR A 71 10.77 2.40 10.29
N SER A 72 12.03 2.07 10.01
CA SER A 72 13.06 3.03 9.58
C SER A 72 13.11 3.26 8.06
N ILE A 73 12.32 2.56 7.25
CA ILE A 73 12.30 2.77 5.79
C ILE A 73 11.39 3.97 5.49
N ASN A 74 11.92 5.18 5.67
CA ASN A 74 11.32 6.38 5.11
C ASN A 74 11.94 6.64 3.73
N THR A 75 11.12 6.60 2.68
CA THR A 75 11.53 6.88 1.30
C THR A 75 10.89 8.15 0.73
N GLU A 76 10.16 8.91 1.54
CA GLU A 76 9.43 10.12 1.11
C GLU A 76 10.38 11.18 0.54
N GLN A 77 11.59 11.31 1.13
CA GLN A 77 12.63 12.21 0.61
C GLN A 77 13.08 11.87 -0.83
N TYR A 78 12.78 10.67 -1.31
CA TYR A 78 13.08 10.18 -2.64
C TYR A 78 11.84 10.07 -3.53
N ASP A 79 10.69 10.61 -3.12
CA ASP A 79 9.46 10.55 -3.91
C ASP A 79 9.57 11.26 -5.25
N TRP A 80 10.46 12.25 -5.38
CA TRP A 80 10.80 12.87 -6.66
C TRP A 80 11.34 11.87 -7.69
N ILE A 81 11.91 10.74 -7.26
CA ILE A 81 12.34 9.66 -8.17
C ILE A 81 11.14 8.86 -8.67
N ARG A 82 10.12 8.67 -7.83
CA ARG A 82 8.87 7.96 -8.18
C ARG A 82 7.97 8.82 -9.06
N ASN A 83 7.88 10.11 -8.73
CA ASN A 83 7.09 11.07 -9.47
C ASN A 83 7.86 12.40 -9.57
N PRO A 84 8.69 12.59 -10.61
CA PRO A 84 9.50 13.80 -10.78
C PRO A 84 8.66 15.04 -11.05
N PHE A 85 7.39 14.87 -11.39
CA PHE A 85 6.42 15.95 -11.61
C PHE A 85 5.46 16.12 -10.42
N ALA A 86 5.53 15.28 -9.38
CA ALA A 86 4.94 15.55 -8.07
C ALA A 86 5.77 16.60 -7.35
N THR A 87 5.85 17.76 -7.96
CA THR A 87 6.18 18.96 -7.23
C THR A 87 5.05 19.16 -6.22
N ASN A 88 5.42 19.54 -4.99
CA ASN A 88 4.55 20.34 -4.15
C ASN A 88 4.30 21.69 -4.85
N ALA A 89 3.79 21.70 -6.09
CA ALA A 89 3.35 22.87 -6.84
C ALA A 89 2.05 23.44 -6.25
N ILE A 90 1.85 23.26 -4.96
CA ILE A 90 1.25 24.27 -4.14
C ILE A 90 2.31 25.40 -4.14
N ASN A 91 2.09 26.41 -4.98
CA ASN A 91 2.83 27.67 -5.05
C ASN A 91 4.01 27.70 -6.04
N SER A 92 3.73 27.73 -7.34
CA SER A 92 3.92 28.98 -8.10
C SER A 92 3.54 28.75 -9.57
N THR A 93 2.23 28.68 -9.84
CA THR A 93 1.71 28.99 -11.19
C THR A 93 1.90 30.47 -11.51
N GLU A 94 2.35 31.31 -10.58
CA GLU A 94 2.65 32.73 -10.82
C GLU A 94 3.78 32.94 -11.83
N ALA A 95 4.70 31.98 -11.95
CA ALA A 95 5.75 32.00 -12.97
C ALA A 95 5.27 31.55 -14.37
N LEU A 96 4.05 31.01 -14.48
CA LEU A 96 3.46 30.61 -15.76
C LEU A 96 2.72 31.79 -16.42
N PRO A 97 2.81 31.93 -17.76
CA PRO A 97 1.99 32.87 -18.50
C PRO A 97 0.49 32.69 -18.20
N LEU A 98 -0.25 33.82 -18.17
CA LEU A 98 -1.69 33.85 -17.84
C LEU A 98 -2.50 32.84 -18.66
N GLN A 99 -2.23 32.76 -19.96
CA GLN A 99 -2.91 31.86 -20.89
C GLN A 99 -2.81 30.39 -20.49
N ILE A 100 -1.64 29.92 -20.04
CA ILE A 100 -1.46 28.53 -19.60
C ILE A 100 -2.26 28.28 -18.33
N ARG A 101 -2.32 29.26 -17.42
CA ARG A 101 -3.08 29.14 -16.16
C ARG A 101 -4.59 29.02 -16.43
N GLU A 102 -5.09 29.75 -17.43
CA GLU A 102 -6.49 29.69 -17.87
C GLU A 102 -6.83 28.31 -18.47
N GLU A 103 -5.97 27.75 -19.32
CA GLU A 103 -6.17 26.41 -19.88
C GLU A 103 -6.20 25.31 -18.81
N PHE A 104 -5.42 25.43 -17.73
CA PHE A 104 -5.46 24.48 -16.61
C PHE A 104 -6.73 24.58 -15.76
N THR A 105 -7.41 25.73 -15.72
CA THR A 105 -8.70 25.86 -15.00
C THR A 105 -9.84 25.13 -15.71
N ASP A 106 -9.76 24.97 -17.03
CA ASP A 106 -10.78 24.31 -17.84
C ASP A 106 -10.66 22.77 -17.85
N LEU A 107 -9.58 22.23 -17.26
CA LEU A 107 -9.28 20.79 -17.22
C LEU A 107 -9.72 20.07 -15.92
N LYS A 108 -10.53 20.73 -15.07
CA LYS A 108 -11.08 20.14 -13.83
C LYS A 108 -12.42 19.43 -14.02
#